data_AF-A0A935DHT3-F1
#
_entry.id   AF-A0A935DHT3-F1
#
_cell.length_a   1.000
_cell.length_b   1.000
_cell.length_c   1.000
_cell.angle_alpha   90.00
_cell.angle_beta   90.00
_cell.angle_gamma   90.00
#
_symmetry.space_group_name_H-M   'P 1'
#
loop_
_entity.id
_entity.type
_entity.pdbx_description
1 polymer ?
#
loop_
_entity_poly.entity_id
_entity_poly.type
_entity_poly.pdbx_seq_one_letter_code
_entity_poly.pdbx_strand_id
1 'polypeptide(L)'
;MTDPDSKGTSPAADKELRTIVAEEEKILKRCVENLAAVPEVYRTDYDREMVELRDLIGDARNEDLPALMAEMERLRGVATRRAEVVTGMVDASSPYFGHMRLAEGGRSRDVLIGNSTYVDTERGVRIVDWRDAPVSRIYYRYQEGDEYEEEFGGKTLEGTVAIRRAVVIRGGALKRVVAPQGVFYQNKEGWQRATVHGEAPGRPAQRGAPAH
;
A
#
# COMPACT_ATOMS: atom_id res chain seq x y z
N MET A 1 -49.88 4.81 -3.53
CA MET A 1 -48.80 5.50 -4.24
C MET A 1 -47.54 5.09 -3.50
N THR A 2 -46.85 4.08 -4.04
CA THR A 2 -45.83 3.31 -3.33
C THR A 2 -44.48 3.82 -3.81
N ASP A 3 -43.73 4.52 -2.98
CA ASP A 3 -42.32 4.82 -3.22
C ASP A 3 -41.49 3.55 -3.08
N PRO A 4 -40.74 3.12 -4.12
CA PRO A 4 -39.96 1.89 -4.06
C PRO A 4 -38.46 2.21 -4.14
N ASP A 5 -37.87 2.95 -3.20
CA ASP A 5 -36.39 3.12 -3.20
C ASP A 5 -35.76 3.41 -1.83
N SER A 6 -36.33 2.87 -0.76
CA SER A 6 -35.58 2.70 0.50
C SER A 6 -34.85 1.36 0.49
N LYS A 7 -33.77 1.24 -0.28
CA LYS A 7 -32.77 0.16 -0.10
C LYS A 7 -31.99 0.43 1.18
N GLY A 8 -32.61 0.12 2.31
CA GLY A 8 -31.96 0.16 3.62
C GLY A 8 -30.77 -0.79 3.63
N THR A 9 -29.59 -0.24 3.88
CA THR A 9 -28.40 -1.01 4.22
C THR A 9 -28.74 -1.95 5.38
N SER A 10 -28.49 -3.25 5.23
CA SER A 10 -28.78 -4.23 6.29
C SER A 10 -27.95 -3.90 7.54
N PRO A 11 -28.50 -3.98 8.77
CA PRO A 11 -27.78 -3.69 10.00
C PRO A 11 -26.52 -4.57 10.20
N ALA A 12 -26.48 -5.75 9.60
CA ALA A 12 -25.28 -6.59 9.56
C ALA A 12 -24.17 -6.01 8.66
N ALA A 13 -24.55 -5.41 7.52
CA ALA A 13 -23.61 -4.76 6.60
C ALA A 13 -23.03 -3.47 7.20
N ASP A 14 -23.81 -2.76 8.02
CA ASP A 14 -23.34 -1.61 8.80
C ASP A 14 -22.38 -2.03 9.92
N LYS A 15 -22.64 -3.16 10.59
CA LYS A 15 -21.73 -3.71 11.60
C LYS A 15 -20.38 -4.08 10.98
N GLU A 16 -20.38 -4.77 9.84
CA GLU A 16 -19.17 -5.15 9.13
C GLU A 16 -18.36 -3.93 8.66
N LEU A 17 -19.03 -2.92 8.09
CA LEU A 17 -18.41 -1.64 7.73
C LEU A 17 -17.71 -1.02 8.96
N ARG A 18 -18.42 -0.90 10.07
CA ARG A 18 -17.88 -0.30 11.31
C ARG A 18 -16.68 -1.07 11.83
N THR A 19 -16.71 -2.41 11.77
CA THR A 19 -15.60 -3.25 12.21
C THR A 19 -14.37 -3.06 11.33
N ILE A 20 -14.52 -3.15 10.00
CA ILE A 20 -13.40 -3.03 9.05
C ILE A 20 -12.76 -1.64 9.15
N VAL A 21 -13.57 -0.59 9.14
CA VAL A 21 -13.10 0.78 9.24
C VAL A 21 -12.40 1.04 10.57
N ALA A 22 -12.98 0.62 11.69
CA ALA A 22 -12.39 0.85 13.01
C ALA A 22 -11.06 0.09 13.18
N GLU A 23 -10.94 -1.11 12.61
CA GLU A 23 -9.68 -1.85 12.59
C GLU A 23 -8.61 -1.08 11.80
N GLU A 24 -8.96 -0.61 10.60
CA GLU A 24 -8.04 0.12 9.73
C GLU A 24 -7.63 1.47 10.31
N GLU A 25 -8.57 2.22 10.90
CA GLU A 25 -8.27 3.47 11.61
C GLU A 25 -7.32 3.23 12.79
N LYS A 26 -7.47 2.12 13.52
CA LYS A 26 -6.55 1.75 14.61
C LYS A 26 -5.15 1.41 14.10
N ILE A 27 -5.04 0.73 12.96
CA ILE A 27 -3.76 0.42 12.32
C ILE A 27 -3.10 1.71 11.82
N LEU A 28 -3.84 2.55 11.11
CA LEU A 28 -3.35 3.84 10.61
C LEU A 28 -2.88 4.75 11.74
N LYS A 29 -3.69 4.88 12.81
CA LYS A 29 -3.33 5.70 13.98
C LYS A 29 -1.99 5.27 14.56
N ARG A 30 -1.81 3.96 14.80
CA ARG A 30 -0.55 3.41 15.31
C ARG A 30 0.62 3.69 14.37
N CYS A 31 0.40 3.57 13.07
CA CYS A 31 1.40 3.84 12.05
C CYS A 31 1.83 5.31 12.06
N VAL A 32 0.88 6.24 12.08
CA VAL A 32 1.14 7.70 12.08
C VAL A 32 1.82 8.12 13.39
N GLU A 33 1.34 7.64 14.54
CA GLU A 33 1.96 7.91 15.85
C GLU A 33 3.39 7.39 15.90
N ASN A 34 3.66 6.20 15.33
CA ASN A 34 5.01 5.67 15.28
C ASN A 34 5.92 6.51 14.39
N LEU A 35 5.49 6.81 13.16
CA LEU A 35 6.27 7.64 12.23
C LEU A 35 6.55 9.05 12.78
N ALA A 36 5.62 9.62 13.56
CA ALA A 36 5.82 10.90 14.24
C ALA A 36 6.79 10.83 15.44
N ALA A 37 6.92 9.67 16.07
CA ALA A 37 7.82 9.44 17.21
C ALA A 37 9.27 9.16 16.80
N VAL A 38 9.55 8.96 15.52
CA VAL A 38 10.91 8.77 14.98
C VAL A 38 11.61 10.14 14.92
N PRO A 39 12.73 10.36 15.64
CA PRO A 39 13.46 11.62 15.60
C PRO A 39 13.96 11.96 14.19
N GLU A 40 13.98 13.26 13.86
CA GLU A 40 14.41 13.81 12.55
C GLU A 40 15.83 13.39 12.09
N VAL A 41 16.62 12.79 12.99
CA VAL A 41 17.97 12.24 12.78
C VAL A 41 18.04 11.18 11.66
N TYR A 42 16.91 10.56 11.29
CA TYR A 42 16.83 9.62 10.15
C TYR A 42 16.78 10.31 8.76
N ARG A 43 16.70 11.65 8.69
CA ARG A 43 16.99 12.43 7.47
C ARG A 43 18.49 12.66 7.36
N THR A 44 19.27 11.65 6.99
CA THR A 44 20.72 11.86 6.83
C THR A 44 21.05 12.43 5.44
N ASP A 45 22.15 13.19 5.36
CA ASP A 45 22.74 13.88 4.20
C ASP A 45 22.73 13.10 2.86
N TYR A 46 22.60 11.76 2.88
CA TYR A 46 22.44 10.90 1.71
C TYR A 46 21.27 11.30 0.81
N ASP A 47 20.11 11.62 1.38
CA ASP A 47 18.94 12.00 0.57
C ASP A 47 19.13 13.38 -0.07
N ARG A 48 19.88 14.28 0.61
CA ARG A 48 20.24 15.58 0.05
C ARG A 48 21.24 15.43 -1.10
N GLU A 49 22.30 14.65 -0.90
CA GLU A 49 23.30 14.35 -1.94
C GLU A 49 22.66 13.64 -3.16
N MET A 50 21.69 12.75 -2.93
CA MET A 50 20.96 12.05 -4.01
C MET A 50 19.97 12.94 -4.75
N VAL A 51 19.31 13.87 -4.06
CA VAL A 51 18.46 14.88 -4.70
C VAL A 51 19.32 15.84 -5.52
N GLU A 52 20.40 16.35 -4.95
CA GLU A 52 21.35 17.25 -5.63
C GLU A 52 21.97 16.59 -6.86
N LEU A 53 22.39 15.32 -6.79
CA LEU A 53 22.92 14.58 -7.95
C LEU A 53 21.87 14.32 -9.03
N ARG A 54 20.61 14.12 -8.67
CA ARG A 54 19.52 13.95 -9.64
C ARG A 54 19.21 15.24 -10.37
N ASP A 55 19.24 16.36 -9.67
CA ASP A 55 19.06 17.68 -10.27
C ASP A 55 20.25 18.01 -11.20
N LEU A 56 21.48 17.73 -10.77
CA LEU A 56 22.69 17.85 -11.60
C LEU A 56 22.65 16.98 -12.86
N ILE A 57 22.16 15.74 -12.78
CA ILE A 57 21.99 14.87 -13.97
C ILE A 57 20.91 15.41 -14.91
N GLY A 58 19.84 15.99 -14.36
CA GLY A 58 18.78 16.64 -15.13
C GLY A 58 19.29 17.85 -15.93
N ASP A 59 20.24 18.57 -15.37
CA ASP A 59 20.84 19.77 -15.97
C ASP A 59 22.15 19.49 -16.76
N ALA A 60 22.68 18.26 -16.69
CA ALA A 60 23.97 17.88 -17.26
C ALA A 60 23.95 17.70 -18.79
N ARG A 61 25.11 17.93 -19.42
CA ARG A 61 25.33 17.61 -20.84
C ARG A 61 25.62 16.13 -21.03
N ASN A 62 25.41 15.62 -22.25
CA ASN A 62 25.62 14.21 -22.62
C ASN A 62 27.02 13.66 -22.30
N GLU A 63 28.02 14.54 -22.18
CA GLU A 63 29.40 14.17 -21.88
C GLU A 63 29.65 13.92 -20.37
N ASP A 64 28.87 14.57 -19.49
CA ASP A 64 29.02 14.49 -18.03
C ASP A 64 28.11 13.42 -17.41
N LEU A 65 27.06 13.03 -18.13
CA LEU A 65 26.09 11.99 -17.76
C LEU A 65 26.74 10.68 -17.31
N PRO A 66 27.73 10.10 -18.01
CA PRO A 66 28.36 8.85 -17.58
C PRO A 66 29.05 8.93 -16.22
N ALA A 67 29.71 10.06 -15.91
CA ALA A 67 30.42 10.26 -14.65
C ALA A 67 29.45 10.45 -13.47
N LEU A 68 28.39 11.25 -13.67
CA LEU A 68 27.35 11.46 -12.67
C LEU A 68 26.53 10.19 -12.41
N MET A 69 26.27 9.38 -13.45
CA MET A 69 25.63 8.07 -13.30
C MET A 69 26.52 7.07 -12.56
N ALA A 70 27.83 7.08 -12.80
CA ALA A 70 28.78 6.24 -12.06
C ALA A 70 28.85 6.63 -10.57
N GLU A 71 28.78 7.92 -10.26
CA GLU A 71 28.74 8.43 -8.89
C GLU A 71 27.41 8.08 -8.18
N MET A 72 26.29 8.17 -8.90
CA MET A 72 24.99 7.69 -8.42
C MET A 72 25.03 6.20 -8.09
N GLU A 73 25.61 5.37 -8.97
CA GLU A 73 25.72 3.94 -8.72
C GLU A 73 26.65 3.62 -7.55
N ARG A 74 27.72 4.41 -7.36
CA ARG A 74 28.60 4.32 -6.20
C ARG A 74 27.85 4.63 -4.90
N LEU A 75 27.07 5.70 -4.85
CA LEU A 75 26.26 6.07 -3.68
C LEU A 75 25.15 5.05 -3.40
N ARG A 76 24.49 4.52 -4.45
CA ARG A 76 23.54 3.40 -4.33
C ARG A 76 24.22 2.14 -3.81
N GLY A 77 25.41 1.80 -4.30
CA GLY A 77 26.18 0.65 -3.85
C GLY A 77 26.64 0.74 -2.39
N VAL A 78 26.94 1.95 -1.89
CA VAL A 78 27.23 2.21 -0.47
C VAL A 78 25.96 2.05 0.39
N ALA A 79 24.80 2.49 -0.11
CA ALA A 79 23.50 2.28 0.54
C ALA A 79 23.11 0.78 0.58
N THR A 80 23.37 0.02 -0.48
CA THR A 80 23.14 -1.43 -0.54
C THR A 80 24.00 -2.20 0.47
N ARG A 81 25.23 -1.74 0.79
CA ARG A 81 26.05 -2.34 1.86
C ARG A 81 25.56 -2.00 3.27
N ARG A 82 24.80 -0.92 3.43
CA ARG A 82 24.10 -0.58 4.69
C ARG A 82 22.69 -1.19 4.76
N ALA A 83 22.24 -1.89 3.73
CA ALA A 83 20.89 -2.44 3.58
C ALA A 83 20.57 -3.64 4.49
N GLU A 84 21.35 -3.92 5.53
CA GLU A 84 20.91 -4.89 6.53
C GLU A 84 19.79 -4.34 7.42
N VAL A 85 19.75 -3.05 7.79
CA VAL A 85 18.60 -2.45 8.49
C VAL A 85 18.64 -0.91 8.39
N VAL A 86 18.22 -0.26 7.29
CA VAL A 86 17.81 1.17 7.36
C VAL A 86 16.65 1.50 6.41
N THR A 87 15.57 1.93 7.06
CA THR A 87 14.33 2.62 6.68
C THR A 87 14.40 3.61 5.51
N GLY A 88 13.43 3.53 4.58
CA GLY A 88 13.10 4.63 3.67
C GLY A 88 12.12 5.62 4.33
N MET A 89 12.13 6.89 3.91
CA MET A 89 11.19 7.91 4.39
C MET A 89 9.75 7.55 4.00
N VAL A 90 9.00 6.92 4.91
CA VAL A 90 7.57 6.70 4.72
C VAL A 90 6.83 8.03 4.97
N ASP A 91 6.10 8.50 3.97
CA ASP A 91 5.22 9.66 4.13
C ASP A 91 4.08 9.35 5.10
N ALA A 92 4.11 9.95 6.29
CA ALA A 92 3.05 9.80 7.31
C ALA A 92 1.67 10.29 6.82
N SER A 93 1.62 11.12 5.77
CA SER A 93 0.37 11.57 5.16
C SER A 93 -0.34 10.48 4.35
N SER A 94 0.41 9.47 3.89
CA SER A 94 -0.05 8.32 3.10
C SER A 94 0.91 7.12 3.23
N PRO A 95 1.03 6.52 4.44
CA PRO A 95 2.14 5.61 4.76
C PRO A 95 2.07 4.25 4.05
N TYR A 96 0.87 3.80 3.71
CA TYR A 96 0.63 2.56 2.98
C TYR A 96 -0.66 2.70 2.14
N PHE A 97 -0.84 1.81 1.17
CA PHE A 97 -2.05 1.72 0.34
C PHE A 97 -2.63 0.31 0.29
N GLY A 98 -1.90 -0.69 0.77
CA GLY A 98 -2.37 -2.05 0.93
C GLY A 98 -2.16 -2.53 2.35
N HIS A 99 -3.07 -3.36 2.83
CA HIS A 99 -2.97 -4.05 4.11
C HIS A 99 -3.30 -5.52 3.86
N MET A 100 -2.42 -6.40 4.29
CA MET A 100 -2.70 -7.82 4.36
C MET A 100 -2.40 -8.37 5.75
N ARG A 101 -3.21 -9.34 6.17
CA ARG A 101 -2.92 -10.18 7.33
C ARG A 101 -2.58 -11.56 6.85
N LEU A 102 -1.38 -12.03 7.20
CA LEU A 102 -0.90 -13.36 6.87
C LEU A 102 -1.00 -14.25 8.11
N ALA A 103 -1.58 -15.43 7.95
CA ALA A 103 -1.68 -16.45 8.98
C ALA A 103 -0.73 -17.62 8.65
N GLU A 104 0.25 -17.86 9.51
CA GLU A 104 1.33 -18.84 9.32
C GLU A 104 1.54 -19.63 10.61
N GLY A 105 1.37 -20.95 10.58
CA GLY A 105 1.64 -21.83 11.74
C GLY A 105 0.93 -21.39 13.03
N GLY A 106 -0.33 -20.93 12.93
CA GLY A 106 -1.14 -20.46 14.07
C GLY A 106 -0.82 -19.04 14.55
N ARG A 107 0.13 -18.34 13.94
CA ARG A 107 0.41 -16.92 14.20
C ARG A 107 -0.16 -16.06 13.09
N SER A 108 -0.65 -14.87 13.43
CA SER A 108 -1.10 -13.87 12.46
C SER A 108 -0.23 -12.63 12.53
N ARG A 109 0.11 -12.05 11.38
CA ARG A 109 0.87 -10.80 11.29
C ARG A 109 0.28 -9.86 10.25
N ASP A 110 0.21 -8.58 10.60
CA ASP A 110 -0.14 -7.52 9.66
C ASP A 110 1.11 -7.11 8.86
N VAL A 111 0.92 -6.96 7.55
CA VAL A 111 1.90 -6.44 6.60
C VAL A 111 1.23 -5.33 5.81
N LEU A 112 1.80 -4.13 5.89
CA LEU A 112 1.34 -2.94 5.20
C LEU A 112 2.18 -2.77 3.93
N ILE A 113 1.54 -2.47 2.81
CA ILE A 113 2.18 -2.27 1.51
C ILE A 113 2.23 -0.78 1.22
N GLY A 114 3.43 -0.22 1.10
CA GLY A 114 3.68 1.20 0.85
C GLY A 114 4.71 1.43 -0.25
N ASN A 115 5.11 2.70 -0.43
CA ASN A 115 6.12 3.11 -1.41
C ASN A 115 7.55 3.07 -0.86
N SER A 116 7.73 2.64 0.39
CA SER A 116 9.02 2.55 1.08
C SER A 116 8.90 1.52 2.20
N THR A 117 10.03 0.95 2.60
CA THR A 117 10.10 -0.03 3.68
C THR A 117 10.34 0.67 5.03
N TYR A 118 9.52 0.35 6.01
CA TYR A 118 9.65 0.78 7.40
C TYR A 118 9.17 -0.34 8.32
N VAL A 119 10.05 -0.85 9.16
CA VAL A 119 9.75 -1.97 10.06
C VAL A 119 10.15 -1.61 11.47
N ASP A 120 9.16 -1.59 12.35
CA ASP A 120 9.31 -1.47 13.78
C ASP A 120 8.48 -2.58 14.44
N THR A 121 9.17 -3.67 14.79
CA THR A 121 8.54 -4.85 15.39
C THR A 121 8.11 -4.62 16.84
N GLU A 122 8.77 -3.72 17.57
CA GLU A 122 8.44 -3.42 18.97
C GLU A 122 7.10 -2.68 19.05
N ARG A 123 6.85 -1.79 18.09
CA ARG A 123 5.58 -1.03 17.98
C ARG A 123 4.58 -1.68 17.03
N GLY A 124 4.93 -2.82 16.44
CA GLY A 124 4.05 -3.62 15.59
C GLY A 124 3.66 -2.94 14.28
N VAL A 125 4.55 -2.14 13.68
CA VAL A 125 4.36 -1.50 12.37
C VAL A 125 5.31 -2.14 11.37
N ARG A 126 4.78 -2.69 10.28
CA ARG A 126 5.58 -3.30 9.21
C ARG A 126 5.04 -2.86 7.86
N ILE A 127 5.69 -1.85 7.30
CA ILE A 127 5.45 -1.34 5.95
C ILE A 127 6.56 -1.87 5.06
N VAL A 128 6.20 -2.42 3.91
CA VAL A 128 7.14 -2.93 2.92
C VAL A 128 6.94 -2.21 1.59
N ASP A 129 8.04 -1.90 0.90
CA ASP A 129 7.98 -1.36 -0.46
C ASP A 129 7.41 -2.42 -1.42
N TRP A 130 6.37 -2.05 -2.15
CA TRP A 130 5.70 -2.93 -3.10
C TRP A 130 6.61 -3.43 -4.24
N ARG A 131 7.65 -2.67 -4.61
CA ARG A 131 8.56 -2.99 -5.72
C ARG A 131 9.62 -3.99 -5.34
N ASP A 132 10.15 -3.84 -4.13
CA ASP A 132 11.40 -4.48 -3.73
C ASP A 132 11.18 -5.64 -2.76
N ALA A 133 10.07 -5.65 -2.01
CA ALA A 133 9.84 -6.67 -1.00
C ALA A 133 9.20 -7.93 -1.60
N PRO A 134 9.83 -9.13 -1.53
CA PRO A 134 9.26 -10.34 -2.11
C PRO A 134 7.86 -10.70 -1.57
N VAL A 135 7.60 -10.41 -0.29
CA VAL A 135 6.30 -10.60 0.37
C VAL A 135 5.18 -9.76 -0.27
N SER A 136 5.50 -8.67 -0.99
CA SER A 136 4.51 -7.86 -1.71
C SER A 136 3.81 -8.64 -2.83
N ARG A 137 4.47 -9.67 -3.38
CA ARG A 137 3.88 -10.55 -4.41
C ARG A 137 2.62 -11.23 -3.92
N ILE A 138 2.58 -11.60 -2.63
CA ILE A 138 1.42 -12.25 -2.02
C ILE A 138 0.19 -11.35 -2.13
N TYR A 139 0.37 -10.04 -1.88
CA TYR A 139 -0.70 -9.04 -1.98
C TYR A 139 -1.29 -8.92 -3.40
N TYR A 140 -0.54 -9.22 -4.45
CA TYR A 140 -1.05 -9.11 -5.82
C TYR A 140 -1.52 -10.44 -6.40
N ARG A 141 -0.97 -11.56 -5.92
CA ARG A 141 -1.25 -12.90 -6.46
C ARG A 141 -2.39 -13.62 -5.77
N TYR A 142 -2.59 -13.39 -4.46
CA TYR A 142 -3.53 -14.15 -3.65
C TYR A 142 -4.68 -13.27 -3.15
N GLN A 143 -5.88 -13.83 -3.10
CA GLN A 143 -7.07 -13.22 -2.54
C GLN A 143 -7.17 -13.51 -1.05
N GLU A 144 -8.06 -12.79 -0.37
CA GLU A 144 -8.40 -13.13 1.01
C GLU A 144 -9.03 -14.52 1.07
N GLY A 145 -8.55 -15.34 2.00
CA GLY A 145 -8.92 -16.75 2.14
C GLY A 145 -8.01 -17.72 1.38
N ASP A 146 -7.20 -17.24 0.44
CA ASP A 146 -6.31 -18.11 -0.33
C ASP A 146 -5.12 -18.58 0.51
N GLU A 147 -4.77 -19.86 0.33
CA GLU A 147 -3.49 -20.41 0.76
C GLU A 147 -2.40 -19.96 -0.22
N TYR A 148 -1.24 -19.57 0.32
CA TYR A 148 -0.08 -19.21 -0.47
C TYR A 148 1.11 -20.09 -0.09
N GLU A 149 1.94 -20.33 -1.09
CA GLU A 149 3.25 -20.96 -0.96
C GLU A 149 4.19 -20.15 -1.87
N GLU A 150 5.11 -19.41 -1.26
CA GLU A 150 6.07 -18.59 -2.01
C GLU A 150 7.49 -18.84 -1.49
N GLU A 151 8.43 -19.00 -2.41
CA GLU A 151 9.83 -19.19 -2.07
C GLU A 151 10.57 -17.85 -2.02
N PHE A 152 11.16 -17.55 -0.86
CA PHE A 152 11.89 -16.32 -0.62
C PHE A 152 13.29 -16.63 -0.08
N GLY A 153 14.33 -16.36 -0.90
CA GLY A 153 15.72 -16.52 -0.47
C GLY A 153 16.06 -17.94 0.01
N GLY A 154 15.50 -18.97 -0.65
CA GLY A 154 15.69 -20.38 -0.29
C GLY A 154 14.87 -20.86 0.92
N LYS A 155 13.90 -20.07 1.38
CA LYS A 155 12.90 -20.49 2.38
C LYS A 155 11.51 -20.47 1.76
N THR A 156 10.80 -21.58 1.88
CA THR A 156 9.38 -21.64 1.51
C THR A 156 8.56 -21.00 2.62
N LEU A 157 7.70 -20.06 2.25
CA LEU A 157 6.76 -19.41 3.13
C LEU A 157 5.36 -19.87 2.76
N GLU A 158 4.72 -20.59 3.68
CA GLU A 158 3.39 -21.14 3.52
C GLU A 158 2.43 -20.54 4.56
N GLY A 159 1.22 -20.23 4.13
CA GLY A 159 0.19 -19.70 5.01
C GLY A 159 -1.09 -19.36 4.28
N THR A 160 -1.95 -18.59 4.94
CA THR A 160 -3.23 -18.12 4.39
C THR A 160 -3.30 -16.61 4.46
N VAL A 161 -3.79 -15.97 3.40
CA VAL A 161 -4.11 -14.54 3.42
C VAL A 161 -5.42 -14.33 4.18
N ALA A 162 -5.34 -14.09 5.49
CA ALA A 162 -6.52 -13.96 6.34
C ALA A 162 -7.32 -12.67 6.08
N ILE A 163 -6.62 -11.59 5.72
CA ILE A 163 -7.24 -10.30 5.37
C ILE A 163 -6.49 -9.71 4.18
N ARG A 164 -7.21 -9.11 3.22
CA ARG A 164 -6.61 -8.27 2.18
C ARG A 164 -7.47 -7.05 1.91
N ARG A 165 -6.89 -5.86 2.10
CA ARG A 165 -7.56 -4.57 1.91
C ARG A 165 -6.67 -3.62 1.13
N ALA A 166 -7.26 -2.84 0.24
CA ALA A 166 -6.64 -1.65 -0.32
C ALA A 166 -7.23 -0.41 0.36
N VAL A 167 -6.39 0.57 0.68
CA VAL A 167 -6.81 1.78 1.39
C VAL A 167 -6.39 3.03 0.66
N VAL A 168 -7.16 4.09 0.84
CA VAL A 168 -6.78 5.44 0.43
C VAL A 168 -6.61 6.27 1.68
N ILE A 169 -5.40 6.78 1.88
CA ILE A 169 -5.04 7.64 3.01
C ILE A 169 -4.63 9.00 2.44
N ARG A 170 -5.10 10.08 3.09
CA ARG A 170 -4.78 11.46 2.74
C ARG A 170 -4.64 12.30 4.00
N GLY A 171 -3.51 12.98 4.13
CA GLY A 171 -3.23 13.82 5.30
C GLY A 171 -3.25 13.02 6.61
N GLY A 172 -2.86 11.74 6.58
CA GLY A 172 -2.87 10.86 7.74
C GLY A 172 -4.27 10.35 8.15
N ALA A 173 -5.30 10.61 7.34
CA ALA A 173 -6.66 10.15 7.58
C ALA A 173 -7.13 9.15 6.52
N LEU A 174 -7.84 8.11 6.97
CA LEU A 174 -8.41 7.08 6.11
C LEU A 174 -9.61 7.66 5.34
N LYS A 175 -9.61 7.50 4.01
CA LYS A 175 -10.65 8.04 3.10
C LYS A 175 -11.44 6.95 2.39
N ARG A 176 -10.81 5.81 2.14
CA ARG A 176 -11.46 4.68 1.46
C ARG A 176 -10.82 3.37 1.92
N VAL A 177 -11.63 2.33 2.02
CA VAL A 177 -11.20 0.94 2.21
C VAL A 177 -11.89 0.10 1.14
N VAL A 178 -11.13 -0.71 0.43
CA VAL A 178 -11.61 -1.67 -0.56
C VAL A 178 -11.24 -3.04 -0.02
N ALA A 179 -12.24 -3.87 0.23
CA ALA A 179 -12.08 -5.21 0.74
C ALA A 179 -13.02 -6.16 -0.03
N PRO A 180 -12.82 -7.49 0.03
CA PRO A 180 -13.74 -8.46 -0.55
C PRO A 180 -15.19 -8.29 -0.04
N GLN A 181 -15.34 -7.86 1.21
CA GLN A 181 -16.63 -7.59 1.85
C GLN A 181 -17.35 -6.37 1.25
N GLY A 182 -16.62 -5.44 0.63
CA GLY A 182 -17.18 -4.24 0.02
C GLY A 182 -16.21 -3.07 -0.08
N VAL A 183 -16.71 -1.99 -0.68
CA VAL A 183 -16.00 -0.72 -0.78
C VAL A 183 -16.62 0.27 0.20
N PHE A 184 -15.79 0.87 1.03
CA PHE A 184 -16.16 1.83 2.06
C PHE A 184 -15.47 3.17 1.79
N TYR A 185 -16.17 4.28 1.97
CA TYR A 185 -15.59 5.62 1.79
C TYR A 185 -16.12 6.61 2.82
N GLN A 186 -15.31 7.61 3.13
CA GLN A 186 -15.68 8.69 4.05
C GLN A 186 -16.28 9.88 3.26
N ASN A 187 -17.49 10.31 3.63
CA ASN A 187 -18.12 11.54 3.15
C ASN A 187 -18.40 12.51 4.33
N LYS A 188 -19.15 13.59 4.09
CA LYS A 188 -19.50 14.57 5.13
C LYS A 188 -20.42 14.02 6.23
N GLU A 189 -21.18 12.97 5.93
CA GLU A 189 -22.16 12.32 6.83
C GLU A 189 -21.55 11.13 7.57
N GLY A 190 -20.31 10.74 7.24
CA GLY A 190 -19.57 9.66 7.88
C GLY A 190 -19.10 8.59 6.89
N TRP A 191 -18.92 7.38 7.39
CA TRP A 191 -18.51 6.23 6.59
C TRP A 191 -19.72 5.60 5.89
N GLN A 192 -19.60 5.41 4.57
CA GLN A 192 -20.64 4.84 3.73
C GLN A 192 -20.10 3.63 2.96
N ARG A 193 -20.98 2.67 2.68
CA ARG A 193 -20.71 1.55 1.78
C ARG A 193 -21.10 1.96 0.36
N ALA A 194 -20.21 1.75 -0.61
CA ALA A 194 -20.59 1.91 -2.01
C ALA A 194 -21.60 0.84 -2.41
N THR A 195 -22.72 1.25 -2.98
CA THR A 195 -23.60 0.34 -3.71
C THR A 195 -22.85 -0.10 -4.96
N VAL A 196 -22.61 -1.40 -5.09
CA VAL A 196 -22.06 -1.96 -6.32
C VAL A 196 -23.17 -1.87 -7.38
N HIS A 197 -23.29 -0.72 -8.05
CA HIS A 197 -24.00 -0.68 -9.32
C HIS A 197 -23.12 -1.43 -10.32
N GLY A 198 -23.41 -2.72 -10.50
CA GLY A 198 -22.85 -3.49 -11.57
C GLY A 198 -23.34 -2.95 -12.91
N GLU A 199 -22.65 -1.95 -13.45
CA GLU A 199 -22.66 -1.67 -14.89
C GLU A 199 -21.37 -0.94 -15.24
N ALA A 200 -20.39 -1.69 -15.76
CA ALA A 200 -19.35 -1.08 -16.56
C ALA A 200 -20.03 -0.49 -17.80
N PRO A 201 -19.81 0.78 -18.18
CA PRO A 201 -20.32 1.28 -19.45
C PRO A 201 -19.65 0.48 -20.56
N GLY A 202 -20.42 -0.43 -21.16
CA GLY A 202 -20.02 -1.20 -22.31
C GLY A 202 -19.52 -0.26 -23.39
N ARG A 203 -18.25 -0.41 -23.74
CA ARG A 203 -17.64 0.21 -24.92
C ARG A 203 -18.53 -0.12 -26.12
N PRO A 204 -19.06 0.84 -26.88
CA PRO A 204 -19.88 0.51 -28.03
C PRO A 204 -19.03 -0.28 -29.02
N ALA A 205 -19.46 -1.50 -29.31
CA ALA A 205 -18.88 -2.32 -30.37
C ALA A 205 -18.99 -1.54 -31.68
N GLN A 206 -17.84 -1.13 -32.24
CA GLN A 206 -17.78 -0.65 -33.62
C GLN A 206 -18.21 -1.79 -34.53
N ARG A 207 -19.42 -1.66 -35.05
CA ARG A 207 -19.99 -2.53 -36.07
C ARG A 207 -19.17 -2.31 -37.34
N GLY A 208 -18.48 -3.35 -37.79
CA GLY A 208 -17.78 -3.35 -39.08
C GLY A 208 -18.76 -3.04 -40.21
N ALA A 209 -18.38 -2.09 -41.06
CA ALA A 209 -19.06 -1.84 -42.32
C ALA A 209 -18.78 -2.97 -43.31
N PRO A 210 -19.74 -3.34 -44.17
CA PRO A 210 -19.54 -4.37 -45.18
C PRO A 210 -18.70 -3.85 -46.35
N ALA A 211 -17.97 -4.80 -46.95
CA ALA A 211 -17.15 -4.63 -48.14
C ALA A 211 -17.94 -4.10 -49.34
N HIS A 212 -17.27 -3.27 -50.15
CA HIS A 212 -17.49 -3.13 -51.58
C HIS A 212 -16.14 -3.08 -52.29
#